data_AF-A0A358NDE1-F1
#
_entry.id   AF-A0A358NDE1-F1
#
_cell.length_a   1.000
_cell.length_b   1.000
_cell.length_c   1.000
_cell.angle_alpha   90.00
_cell.angle_beta   90.00
_cell.angle_gamma   90.00
#
_symmetry.space_group_name_H-M   'P 1'
#
loop_
_entity.id
_entity.type
_entity.pdbx_description
1 polymer ?
#
loop_
_entity_poly.entity_id
_entity_poly.type
_entity_poly.pdbx_seq_one_letter_code
_entity_poly.pdbx_strand_id
1 'polypeptide(L)' 'MGLTGQINHPDVQENCRKVVEACKKHGVIPGIMTWSGVMDQHLEMGFKFLIAGIDGQILYNGMKRLVNEYESKI' A
#
# COMPACT_ATOMS: atom_id res chain seq x y z
N MET A 1 0.28 -14.28 11.49
CA MET A 1 0.40 -13.10 12.38
C MET A 1 -0.85 -12.83 13.19
N GLY A 2 -2.07 -13.06 12.66
CA GLY A 2 -3.30 -12.79 13.42
C GLY A 2 -3.66 -11.31 13.55
N LEU A 3 -3.10 -10.46 12.67
CA LEU A 3 -3.15 -9.00 12.74
C LEU A 3 -3.95 -8.42 11.57
N THR A 4 -5.20 -8.86 11.40
CA THR A 4 -6.06 -8.41 10.29
C THR A 4 -6.22 -6.88 10.33
N GLY A 5 -5.86 -6.21 9.23
CA GLY A 5 -5.99 -4.76 9.07
C GLY A 5 -4.92 -3.92 9.80
N GLN A 6 -4.06 -4.51 10.63
CA GLN A 6 -3.07 -3.76 11.43
C GLN A 6 -1.73 -3.62 10.70
N ILE A 7 -1.75 -2.93 9.55
CA ILE A 7 -0.58 -2.83 8.67
C ILE A 7 0.64 -2.16 9.35
N ASN A 8 0.41 -1.25 10.29
CA ASN A 8 1.46 -0.53 11.01
C ASN A 8 1.94 -1.24 12.28
N HIS A 9 1.44 -2.44 12.57
CA HIS A 9 1.89 -3.20 13.74
C HIS A 9 3.39 -3.54 13.61
N PRO A 10 4.21 -3.42 14.67
CA PRO A 10 5.66 -3.66 14.62
C PRO A 10 6.03 -5.00 13.98
N ASP A 11 5.31 -6.07 14.34
CA ASP A 11 5.56 -7.37 13.74
C ASP A 11 5.33 -7.39 12.21
N VAL A 12 4.34 -6.65 11.69
CA VAL A 12 4.07 -6.62 10.25
C VAL A 12 5.24 -5.94 9.55
N GLN A 13 5.68 -4.80 10.09
CA GLN A 13 6.80 -4.01 9.58
C GLN A 13 8.12 -4.81 9.62
N GLU A 14 8.35 -5.55 10.69
CA GLU A 14 9.51 -6.44 10.83
C GLU A 14 9.50 -7.56 9.77
N ASN A 15 8.34 -8.17 9.53
CA ASN A 15 8.23 -9.21 8.50
C ASN A 15 8.35 -8.64 7.08
N CYS A 16 7.87 -7.42 6.81
CA CYS A 16 8.13 -6.71 5.55
C CYS A 16 9.63 -6.55 5.32
N ARG A 17 10.39 -6.13 6.33
CA ARG A 17 11.86 -6.01 6.24
C ARG A 17 12.54 -7.35 5.97
N LYS A 18 12.09 -8.44 6.61
CA LYS A 18 12.60 -9.80 6.33
C LYS A 18 12.38 -10.23 4.88
N VAL A 19 11.25 -9.86 4.28
CA VAL A 19 10.97 -10.12 2.86
C VAL A 19 11.96 -9.36 1.97
N VAL A 20 12.19 -8.07 2.24
CA VAL A 20 13.16 -7.27 1.46
C VAL A 20 14.57 -7.88 1.55
N GLU A 21 15.02 -8.25 2.75
CA GLU A 21 16.34 -8.86 2.93
C GLU A 21 16.46 -10.23 2.22
N ALA A 22 15.40 -11.04 2.24
CA ALA A 22 15.38 -12.30 1.48
C ALA A 22 15.44 -12.04 -0.04
N CYS A 23 14.64 -11.11 -0.55
CA CYS A 23 14.68 -10.72 -1.97
C CYS A 23 16.07 -10.23 -2.38
N LYS A 24 16.70 -9.37 -1.57
CA LYS A 24 18.05 -8.88 -1.78
C LYS A 24 19.09 -10.01 -1.81
N LYS A 25 19.03 -10.94 -0.85
CA LYS A 25 19.92 -12.11 -0.79
C LYS A 25 19.86 -12.98 -2.04
N HIS A 26 18.69 -13.07 -2.67
CA HIS A 26 18.45 -13.93 -3.83
C HIS A 26 18.41 -13.19 -5.17
N GLY A 27 18.71 -11.87 -5.20
CA GLY A 27 18.69 -11.09 -6.44
C GLY A 27 17.28 -10.90 -7.03
N VAL A 28 16.23 -11.01 -6.20
CA VAL A 28 14.82 -10.82 -6.61
C VAL A 28 14.41 -9.39 -6.29
N ILE A 29 13.63 -8.77 -7.17
CA ILE A 29 13.10 -7.41 -6.95
C ILE A 29 11.91 -7.49 -5.98
N PRO A 30 11.97 -6.86 -4.78
CA PRO A 30 10.87 -6.89 -3.84
C PRO A 30 9.72 -5.98 -4.29
N GLY A 31 8.49 -6.48 -4.19
CA GLY A 31 7.26 -5.73 -4.46
C GLY A 31 6.26 -5.73 -3.32
N ILE A 32 5.42 -4.70 -3.24
CA ILE A 32 4.41 -4.53 -2.17
C ILE A 32 3.20 -3.71 -2.64
N MET A 33 2.04 -4.00 -2.07
CA MET A 33 0.84 -3.14 -2.16
C MET A 33 1.02 -1.92 -1.27
N THR A 34 0.83 -0.73 -1.83
CA THR A 34 1.02 0.55 -1.16
C THR A 34 -0.16 1.49 -1.41
N TRP A 35 -0.20 2.59 -0.65
CA TRP A 35 -1.22 3.63 -0.73
C TRP A 35 -0.60 5.01 -0.55
N SER A 36 -1.37 6.07 -0.80
CA SER A 36 -0.90 7.46 -0.82
C SER A 36 -0.31 8.00 0.50
N GLY A 37 -0.39 7.27 1.61
CA GLY A 37 0.20 7.67 2.90
C GLY A 37 1.38 6.81 3.38
N VAL A 38 1.72 5.72 2.68
CA VAL A 38 2.74 4.76 3.12
C VAL A 38 3.76 4.41 2.03
N MET A 39 3.69 5.11 0.89
CA MET A 39 4.57 4.86 -0.25
C MET A 39 6.03 5.14 0.08
N ASP A 40 6.32 6.29 0.70
CA ASP A 40 7.69 6.68 1.06
C ASP A 40 8.28 5.69 2.07
N GLN A 41 7.50 5.26 3.06
CA GLN A 41 7.90 4.22 4.01
C GLN A 41 8.28 2.91 3.30
N HIS A 42 7.50 2.47 2.29
CA HIS A 42 7.84 1.26 1.54
C HIS A 42 9.09 1.43 0.66
N LEU A 43 9.29 2.62 0.09
CA LEU A 43 10.52 2.95 -0.65
C LEU A 43 11.74 2.93 0.28
N GLU A 44 11.64 3.55 1.45
CA GLU A 44 12.69 3.57 2.48
C GLU A 44 13.03 2.17 2.99
N MET A 45 12.04 1.28 3.07
CA MET A 45 12.27 -0.14 3.39
C MET A 45 13.03 -0.92 2.32
N GLY A 46 13.08 -0.41 1.08
CA GLY A 46 13.78 -1.05 -0.03
C GLY A 46 12.88 -1.80 -1.03
N PHE A 47 11.55 -1.64 -0.95
CA PHE A 47 10.66 -2.12 -2.01
C PHE A 47 10.87 -1.30 -3.29
N LYS A 48 10.79 -1.98 -4.44
CA LYS A 48 11.05 -1.36 -5.76
C LYS A 48 9.87 -1.49 -6.72
N PHE A 49 9.05 -2.53 -6.56
CA PHE A 49 7.83 -2.71 -7.34
C PHE A 49 6.61 -2.35 -6.48
N LEU A 50 6.05 -1.17 -6.71
CA LEU A 50 4.96 -0.63 -5.90
C LEU A 50 3.62 -0.76 -6.61
N ILE A 51 2.66 -1.44 -5.98
CA ILE A 51 1.29 -1.56 -6.47
C ILE A 51 0.48 -0.50 -5.73
N ALA A 52 0.21 0.64 -6.39
CA ALA A 52 -0.37 1.83 -5.76
C ALA A 52 -1.91 1.88 -5.80
N GLY A 53 -2.56 0.73 -5.68
CA GLY A 53 -4.01 0.62 -5.56
C GLY A 53 -4.66 -0.44 -6.42
N ILE A 54 -5.99 -0.42 -6.43
CA ILE A 54 -6.85 -1.37 -7.14
C ILE A 54 -7.87 -0.56 -7.94
N ASP A 55 -8.08 -0.94 -9.20
CA ASP A 55 -9.01 -0.30 -10.14
C ASP A 55 -10.41 -0.05 -9.56
N GLY A 56 -11.00 -1.06 -8.91
CA GLY A 56 -12.33 -0.94 -8.29
C GLY A 56 -12.38 0.11 -7.18
N GLN A 57 -11.33 0.21 -6.37
CA GLN A 57 -11.25 1.23 -5.31
C GLN A 57 -11.09 2.64 -5.90
N ILE A 58 -10.29 2.76 -6.97
CA ILE A 58 -10.08 4.04 -7.67
C ILE A 58 -11.39 4.50 -8.31
N LEU A 59 -12.09 3.61 -9.02
CA LEU A 59 -13.38 3.89 -9.64
C LEU A 59 -14.42 4.29 -8.58
N TYR A 60 -14.56 3.50 -7.52
CA TYR A 60 -15.50 3.80 -6.45
C TYR A 60 -15.24 5.15 -5.80
N ASN A 61 -13.99 5.43 -5.42
CA ASN A 61 -13.62 6.69 -4.78
C ASN A 61 -13.81 7.89 -5.72
N GLY A 62 -13.47 7.74 -7.00
CA GLY A 62 -13.67 8.77 -8.02
C GLY A 62 -15.15 9.10 -8.22
N MET A 63 -16.00 8.08 -8.38
CA MET A 63 -17.45 8.28 -8.53
C MET A 63 -18.09 8.86 -7.27
N LYS A 64 -17.72 8.36 -6.10
CA LYS A 64 -18.21 8.90 -4.81
C LYS A 64 -17.89 10.38 -4.66
N ARG A 65 -16.67 10.79 -5.03
CA ARG A 65 -16.28 12.21 -5.01
C ARG A 65 -17.14 13.06 -5.95
N LEU A 66 -17.37 12.60 -7.18
CA LEU A 66 -18.22 13.31 -8.13
C LEU A 66 -19.65 13.50 -7.59
N VAL A 67 -20.26 12.45 -7.04
CA VAL A 67 -21.61 12.53 -6.46
C VAL A 67 -21.65 13.56 -5.32
N ASN A 68 -20.70 13.52 -4.40
CA ASN A 68 -20.62 14.49 -3.30
C ASN A 68 -20.51 15.95 -3.79
N GLU A 69 -19.72 16.19 -4.85
CA GLU A 69 -19.58 17.51 -5.47
C GLU A 69 -20.89 18.01 -6.07
N TYR A 70 -21.72 17.12 -6.64
CA TYR A 70 -23.07 17.47 -7.12
C TYR A 70 -24.04 17.76 -5.98
N GLU A 71 -24.07 16.90 -4.96
CA GLU A 71 -24.96 17.07 -3.80
C GLU A 71 -24.68 18.37 -3.03
N SER A 72 -23.43 18.82 -2.96
CA SER A 72 -23.09 20.09 -2.29
C SER A 72 -23.57 21.35 -3.03
N LYS A 73 -24.04 21.23 -4.27
CA LYS A 73 -24.45 22.35 -5.14
C LYS A 73 -25.96 22.49 -5.27
N ILE A 74 -26.73 21.54 -4.76
CA ILE A 74 -28.20 21.53 -4.71
C ILE A 74 -28.69 21.75 -3.28
#